data_AF-Q9KJ65-F1
#
_entry.id   AF-Q9KJ65-F1
#
_cell.length_a   1.000
_cell.length_b   1.000
_cell.length_c   1.000
_cell.angle_alpha   90.00
_cell.angle_beta   90.00
_cell.angle_gamma   90.00
#
_symmetry.space_group_name_H-M   'P 1'
#
loop_
_entity.id
_entity.type
_entity.pdbx_description
1 polymer ?
#
loop_
_entity_poly.entity_id
_entity_poly.type
_entity_poly.pdbx_seq_one_letter_code
_entity_poly.pdbx_strand_id
1 'polypeptide(L)'
;KKGVATGLTAIHPLNGREVPIYIANFVLMDYGTGAVMAMPAHDQRDFEFATKYGLDIIPVIKPADGSELDVSEAAFTEKGVLFASGEFDGLDFQAAFNGIAAKLDMVIAV
;
A
#
# COMPACT_ATOMS: atom_id res chain seq x y z
N LYS A 1 -3.78 -7.24 -16.15
CA LYS A 1 -2.40 -7.46 -15.60
C LYS A 1 -2.06 -8.95 -15.50
N LYS A 2 -0.79 -9.33 -15.59
CA LYS A 2 -0.33 -10.74 -15.43
C LYS A 2 0.72 -10.82 -14.32
N GLY A 3 0.58 -11.80 -13.45
CA GLY A 3 1.57 -12.12 -12.44
C GLY A 3 1.42 -13.54 -11.91
N VAL A 4 2.43 -13.97 -11.17
CA VAL A 4 2.57 -15.31 -10.59
C VAL A 4 3.00 -15.16 -9.14
N ALA A 5 2.34 -15.90 -8.24
CA ALA A 5 2.75 -15.98 -6.84
C ALA A 5 4.08 -16.71 -6.74
N THR A 6 5.03 -16.15 -5.99
CA THR A 6 6.36 -16.78 -5.82
C THR A 6 6.36 -17.88 -4.76
N GLY A 7 5.32 -17.94 -3.93
CA GLY A 7 5.27 -18.79 -2.72
C GLY A 7 6.07 -18.22 -1.54
N LEU A 8 6.75 -17.08 -1.73
CA LEU A 8 7.47 -16.38 -0.69
C LEU A 8 6.60 -15.28 -0.07
N THR A 9 6.87 -14.96 1.20
CA THR A 9 6.27 -13.84 1.93
C THR A 9 7.36 -12.87 2.41
N ALA A 10 7.01 -11.60 2.49
CA ALA A 10 7.79 -10.55 3.14
C ALA A 10 7.13 -10.16 4.46
N ILE A 11 7.91 -9.80 5.47
CA ILE A 11 7.36 -9.25 6.71
C ILE A 11 7.21 -7.73 6.57
N HIS A 12 6.00 -7.23 6.77
CA HIS A 12 5.75 -5.79 6.78
C HIS A 12 6.40 -5.16 8.04
N PRO A 13 7.31 -4.19 7.90
CA PRO A 13 8.19 -3.75 8.99
C PRO A 13 7.46 -3.07 10.16
N LEU A 14 6.31 -2.43 9.90
CA LEU A 14 5.59 -1.67 10.93
C LEU A 14 4.52 -2.46 11.69
N ASN A 15 3.91 -3.48 11.07
CA ASN A 15 2.80 -4.23 11.67
C ASN A 15 3.07 -5.74 11.76
N GLY A 16 4.22 -6.20 11.27
CA GLY A 16 4.65 -7.61 11.33
C GLY A 16 3.87 -8.57 10.44
N ARG A 17 2.92 -8.08 9.62
CA ARG A 17 2.09 -8.95 8.77
C ARG A 17 2.92 -9.57 7.65
N GLU A 18 2.66 -10.84 7.35
CA GLU A 18 3.18 -11.47 6.14
C GLU A 18 2.45 -10.95 4.90
N VAL A 19 3.21 -10.51 3.90
CA VAL A 19 2.71 -10.00 2.62
C VAL A 19 3.23 -10.91 1.51
N PRO A 20 2.35 -11.47 0.66
CA PRO A 20 2.79 -12.38 -0.39
C PRO A 20 3.58 -11.64 -1.47
N ILE A 21 4.63 -12.28 -1.98
CA ILE A 21 5.46 -11.72 -3.05
C ILE A 21 4.99 -12.26 -4.40
N TYR A 22 4.74 -11.36 -5.34
CA TYR A 22 4.32 -11.67 -6.72
C TYR A 22 5.35 -11.15 -7.72
N ILE A 23 5.56 -11.94 -8.78
CA ILE A 23 6.21 -11.45 -10.00
C ILE A 23 5.11 -10.93 -10.90
N ALA A 24 5.19 -9.67 -11.31
CA ALA A 24 4.18 -9.03 -12.15
C ALA A 24 4.79 -8.35 -13.37
N ASN A 25 4.10 -8.43 -14.51
CA ASN A 25 4.61 -7.99 -15.80
C ASN A 25 4.68 -6.46 -15.98
N PHE A 26 4.21 -5.70 -15.00
CA PHE A 26 4.23 -4.23 -15.00
C PHE A 26 5.28 -3.65 -14.05
N VAL A 27 6.08 -4.50 -13.40
CA VAL A 27 7.24 -4.12 -12.60
C VAL A 27 8.47 -4.32 -13.48
N LEU A 28 9.21 -3.24 -13.76
CA LEU A 28 10.35 -3.25 -14.68
C LEU A 28 11.64 -3.33 -13.87
N MET A 29 12.51 -4.30 -14.18
CA MET A 29 13.79 -4.47 -13.50
C MET A 29 14.74 -3.27 -13.68
N ASP A 30 14.63 -2.57 -14.81
CA ASP A 30 15.49 -1.43 -15.14
C ASP A 30 14.98 -0.10 -14.55
N TYR A 31 13.87 -0.11 -13.79
CA TYR A 31 13.29 1.09 -13.19
C TYR A 31 13.16 0.96 -11.67
N GLY A 32 13.84 1.83 -10.93
CA GLY A 32 13.90 1.77 -9.47
C GLY A 32 14.75 0.59 -8.99
N THR A 33 14.24 -0.18 -8.03
CA THR A 33 14.91 -1.38 -7.49
C THR A 33 14.48 -2.67 -8.17
N GLY A 34 13.56 -2.60 -9.14
CA GLY A 34 12.90 -3.78 -9.70
C GLY A 34 11.83 -4.40 -8.78
N ALA A 35 11.48 -3.71 -7.67
CA ALA A 35 10.42 -4.12 -6.75
C ALA A 35 9.55 -2.90 -6.37
N VAL A 36 8.25 -3.15 -6.18
CA VAL A 36 7.28 -2.14 -5.75
C VAL A 36 6.43 -2.70 -4.62
N MET A 37 6.06 -1.85 -3.66
CA MET A 37 5.04 -2.19 -2.69
C MET A 37 3.66 -1.93 -3.29
N ALA A 38 2.74 -2.88 -3.17
CA ALA A 38 1.40 -2.75 -3.72
C ALA A 38 0.44 -2.14 -2.68
N MET A 39 -0.35 -1.14 -3.08
CA MET A 39 -1.39 -0.52 -2.26
C MET A 39 -2.74 -0.54 -2.98
N PRO A 40 -3.44 -1.70 -3.04
CA PRO A 40 -4.62 -1.86 -3.89
C PRO A 40 -5.77 -0.89 -3.64
N ALA A 41 -5.97 -0.44 -2.40
CA ALA A 41 -7.02 0.52 -2.09
C ALA A 41 -6.71 1.95 -2.60
N HIS A 42 -5.44 2.26 -2.91
CA HIS A 42 -4.97 3.62 -3.17
C HIS A 42 -4.09 3.79 -4.43
N ASP A 43 -3.77 2.70 -5.14
CA ASP A 43 -3.17 2.72 -6.47
C ASP A 43 -4.04 1.87 -7.42
N GLN A 44 -4.54 2.49 -8.49
CA GLN A 44 -5.44 1.84 -9.46
C GLN A 44 -4.79 0.63 -10.15
N ARG A 45 -3.48 0.66 -10.36
CA ARG A 45 -2.73 -0.44 -10.96
C ARG A 45 -2.70 -1.62 -10.00
N ASP A 46 -2.56 -1.37 -8.71
CA ASP A 46 -2.53 -2.43 -7.71
C ASP A 46 -3.95 -2.97 -7.47
N PHE A 47 -4.97 -2.11 -7.52
CA PHE A 47 -6.38 -2.49 -7.47
C PHE A 47 -6.73 -3.53 -8.53
N GLU A 48 -6.46 -3.23 -9.81
CA GLU A 48 -6.73 -4.15 -10.91
C GLU A 48 -6.01 -5.49 -10.76
N PHE A 49 -4.80 -5.49 -10.17
CA PHE A 49 -4.06 -6.71 -9.91
C PHE A 49 -4.69 -7.49 -8.76
N ALA A 50 -4.95 -6.84 -7.63
CA ALA A 50 -5.55 -7.44 -6.45
C ALA A 50 -6.93 -8.03 -6.76
N THR A 51 -7.81 -7.27 -7.42
CA THR A 51 -9.13 -7.74 -7.84
C THR A 51 -9.04 -8.96 -8.76
N LYS A 52 -8.09 -8.98 -9.70
CA LYS A 52 -7.90 -10.13 -10.59
C LYS A 52 -7.40 -11.38 -9.87
N TYR A 53 -6.55 -11.22 -8.86
CA TYR A 53 -5.88 -12.32 -8.17
C TYR A 53 -6.48 -12.65 -6.80
N GLY A 54 -7.57 -11.98 -6.40
CA GLY A 54 -8.24 -12.18 -5.11
C GLY A 54 -7.39 -11.78 -3.92
N LEU A 55 -6.58 -10.72 -4.05
CA LEU A 55 -5.74 -10.21 -2.97
C LEU A 55 -6.50 -9.21 -2.12
N ASP A 56 -6.07 -9.06 -0.86
CA ASP A 56 -6.68 -8.14 0.09
C ASP A 56 -6.60 -6.69 -0.39
N ILE A 57 -7.75 -6.01 -0.38
CA ILE A 57 -7.88 -4.58 -0.66
C ILE A 57 -8.21 -3.90 0.67
N ILE A 58 -7.19 -3.30 1.28
CA ILE A 58 -7.28 -2.74 2.64
C ILE A 58 -7.21 -1.22 2.54
N PRO A 59 -8.31 -0.51 2.77
CA PRO A 59 -8.31 0.94 2.77
C PRO A 59 -7.67 1.49 4.06
N VAL A 60 -6.80 2.48 3.89
CA VAL A 60 -6.08 3.16 4.98
C VAL A 60 -6.10 4.69 4.87
N ILE A 61 -6.65 5.23 3.78
CA ILE A 61 -6.85 6.67 3.56
C ILE A 61 -8.33 6.93 3.34
N LYS A 62 -8.88 7.90 4.06
CA LYS A 62 -10.26 8.39 3.86
C LYS A 62 -10.25 9.84 3.34
N PRO A 63 -11.28 10.26 2.59
CA PRO A 63 -11.42 11.62 2.13
C PRO A 63 -11.35 12.65 3.28
N ALA A 64 -10.64 13.75 3.07
CA ALA A 64 -10.49 14.80 4.09
C ALA A 64 -11.74 15.66 4.26
N ASP A 65 -12.63 15.68 3.26
CA ASP A 65 -13.91 16.38 3.28
C ASP A 65 -15.01 15.62 4.04
N GLY A 66 -14.72 14.42 4.53
CA GLY A 66 -15.66 13.57 5.26
C GLY A 66 -16.64 12.81 4.38
N SER A 67 -16.44 12.80 3.06
CA SER A 67 -17.19 11.93 2.15
C SER A 67 -16.92 10.45 2.43
N GLU A 68 -17.87 9.59 2.04
CA GLU A 68 -17.73 8.15 2.20
C GLU A 68 -16.61 7.62 1.30
N LEU A 69 -15.73 6.80 1.87
CA LEU A 69 -14.71 6.10 1.11
C LEU A 69 -15.34 4.90 0.40
N ASP A 70 -15.33 4.93 -0.92
CA ASP A 70 -15.71 3.80 -1.77
C ASP A 70 -14.49 3.26 -2.51
N VAL A 71 -14.13 2.01 -2.22
CA VAL A 71 -13.08 1.24 -2.90
C VAL A 71 -13.64 -0.06 -3.50
N SER A 72 -14.95 -0.12 -3.74
CA SER A 72 -15.61 -1.30 -4.29
C SER A 72 -15.35 -1.47 -5.79
N GLU A 73 -15.25 -0.37 -6.53
CA GLU A 73 -15.08 -0.36 -7.99
C GLU A 73 -13.69 0.13 -8.46
N ALA A 74 -13.03 0.98 -7.68
CA ALA A 74 -11.75 1.60 -8.03
C ALA A 74 -10.90 1.95 -6.80
N ALA A 75 -9.61 2.24 -7.02
CA ALA A 75 -8.75 2.75 -5.96
C ALA A 75 -9.07 4.21 -5.63
N PHE A 76 -9.01 4.56 -4.35
CA PHE A 76 -9.05 5.95 -3.89
C PHE A 76 -7.65 6.56 -3.95
N THR A 77 -7.36 7.35 -4.99
CA THR A 77 -6.01 7.89 -5.28
C THR A 77 -5.76 9.28 -4.74
N GLU A 78 -6.79 9.95 -4.20
CA GLU A 78 -6.67 11.30 -3.67
C GLU A 78 -5.98 11.32 -2.31
N LYS A 79 -5.40 12.47 -1.96
CA LYS A 79 -4.82 12.68 -0.63
C LYS A 79 -5.93 12.85 0.39
N GLY A 80 -5.75 12.20 1.54
CA GLY A 80 -6.74 12.22 2.61
C GLY A 80 -6.11 12.12 3.99
N VAL A 81 -6.91 11.66 4.94
CA VAL A 81 -6.52 11.44 6.33
C VAL A 81 -6.35 9.94 6.55
N LEU A 82 -5.31 9.54 7.30
CA LEU A 82 -5.13 8.12 7.60
C LEU A 82 -6.12 7.60 8.64
N PHE A 83 -6.48 6.35 8.46
CA PHE A 83 -7.20 5.52 9.41
C PHE A 83 -6.72 4.07 9.29
N ALA A 84 -7.03 3.24 10.29
CA ALA A 84 -6.62 1.82 10.31
C ALA A 84 -5.10 1.60 10.11
N SER A 85 -4.31 2.58 10.53
CA SER A 85 -2.86 2.71 10.38
C SER A 85 -2.13 2.84 11.73
N GLY A 86 -2.83 2.61 12.85
CA GLY A 86 -2.24 2.54 14.18
C GLY A 86 -1.81 3.90 14.71
N GLU A 87 -0.51 4.06 15.00
CA GLU A 87 0.04 5.32 15.55
C GLU A 87 -0.08 6.52 14.59
N PHE A 88 -0.37 6.27 13.31
CA PHE A 88 -0.52 7.30 12.27
C PHE A 88 -1.98 7.70 12.02
N ASP A 89 -2.94 7.15 12.77
CA ASP A 89 -4.36 7.45 12.59
C ASP A 89 -4.67 8.93 12.86
N GLY A 90 -5.50 9.53 12.01
CA GLY A 90 -5.90 10.93 12.11
C GLY A 90 -4.89 11.93 11.55
N LEU A 91 -3.72 11.49 11.10
CA LEU A 91 -2.75 12.36 10.44
C LEU A 91 -3.17 12.71 9.01
N ASP A 92 -2.91 13.96 8.62
CA ASP A 92 -3.00 14.38 7.22
C ASP A 92 -1.84 13.81 6.39
N PHE A 93 -1.94 13.98 5.07
CA PHE A 93 -0.91 13.49 4.14
C PHE A 93 0.51 13.90 4.52
N GLN A 94 0.74 15.16 4.89
CA GLN A 94 2.10 15.68 5.09
C GLN A 94 2.69 15.19 6.41
N ALA A 95 1.90 15.22 7.49
CA ALA A 95 2.30 14.72 8.79
C ALA A 95 2.56 13.21 8.75
N ALA A 96 1.69 12.47 8.06
CA ALA A 96 1.84 11.03 7.90
C ALA A 96 3.05 10.63 7.07
N PHE A 97 3.26 11.30 5.92
CA PHE A 97 4.41 11.03 5.06
C PHE A 97 5.71 11.18 5.85
N ASN A 98 5.85 12.30 6.56
CA ASN A 98 7.03 12.57 7.37
C ASN A 98 7.17 11.59 8.55
N GLY A 99 6.07 11.28 9.24
CA GLY A 99 6.05 10.37 10.38
C GLY A 99 6.44 8.93 10.01
N ILE A 100 5.87 8.40 8.92
CA ILE A 100 6.16 7.04 8.43
C ILE A 100 7.60 6.96 7.91
N ALA A 101 8.07 7.97 7.16
CA ALA A 101 9.46 8.00 6.69
C ALA A 101 10.45 7.97 7.86
N ALA A 102 10.25 8.83 8.86
CA ALA A 102 11.10 8.86 10.05
C ALA A 102 11.08 7.54 10.83
N LYS A 103 9.92 6.88 10.91
CA LYS A 103 9.79 5.58 11.57
C LYS A 103 10.57 4.50 10.82
N LEU A 104 10.48 4.46 9.49
CA LEU A 104 11.18 3.47 8.67
C LEU A 104 12.70 3.66 8.74
N ASP A 105 13.18 4.90 8.76
CA ASP A 105 14.62 5.17 8.94
C ASP A 105 15.15 4.60 10.26
N MET A 106 14.38 4.69 11.35
CA MET A 106 14.76 4.11 12.64
C MET A 106 14.76 2.58 12.65
N VAL A 107 13.88 1.94 11.86
CA VAL A 107 13.77 0.47 11.78
C VAL A 107 14.87 -0.13 10.91
N ILE A 108 15.28 0.56 9.85
CA ILE A 108 16.30 0.09 8.90
C ILE A 108 17.73 0.39 9.38
N ALA A 109 17.91 1.35 10.30
CA ALA A 109 19.21 1.72 10.85
C ALA A 109 19.77 0.76 11.92
N VAL A 110 19.18 -0.43 12.09
CA VAL A 110 19.63 -1.51 13.00
C VAL A 110 20.08 -2.71 12.18
#